data_AF-A0A2E4PSU1-F1
#
_entry.id   AF-A0A2E4PSU1-F1
#
_cell.length_a   1.000
_cell.length_b   1.000
_cell.length_c   1.000
_cell.angle_alpha   90.00
_cell.angle_beta   90.00
_cell.angle_gamma   90.00
#
_symmetry.space_group_name_H-M   'P 1'
#
loop_
_entity.id
_entity.type
_entity.pdbx_description
1 polymer ?
#
loop_
_entity_poly.entity_id
_entity_poly.type
_entity_poly.pdbx_seq_one_letter_code
_entity_poly.pdbx_strand_id
1 'polypeptide(L)'
;MYTNIDIHDVSAKLEVMIMQFMFNWQQLIGAFAGAFIPLFASLMVYFYISHKSKKRELAELDQYTALAVNNLAELRYEMEIFLKRVSELISTLHTAEKYFFGSTNFPKHRTSYIQEILRKKTGSLFLANKITSTYSMLHDIETSVEDFQEHFDRTTQRNHEVVFLSVPKVRRVEGVDVRESVTPEEQKEIYLTGLVGIKNMVEQAMLKNISTCIFSLLSIRIVLRRYYKNGLYWRWKYESVSFKYFRNNTELKEYKYTSVDRVMGVIEEEISKDMQNLEENYRKQFIDPDTTKANS
;
A
#
# COMPACT_ATOMS: atom_id res chain seq x y z
N MET A 1 95.63 -17.47 -20.46
CA MET A 1 94.75 -18.06 -21.48
C MET A 1 93.39 -17.42 -21.28
N TYR A 2 93.14 -16.27 -21.91
CA TYR A 2 91.85 -15.57 -21.79
C TYR A 2 90.86 -16.25 -22.74
N THR A 3 89.83 -16.87 -22.19
CA THR A 3 88.69 -17.38 -22.95
C THR A 3 87.98 -16.18 -23.58
N ASN A 4 88.09 -16.08 -24.90
CA ASN A 4 87.29 -15.16 -25.71
C ASN A 4 85.84 -15.64 -25.61
N ILE A 5 85.09 -15.08 -24.67
CA ILE A 5 83.64 -15.27 -24.62
C ILE A 5 83.10 -14.50 -25.81
N ASP A 6 82.56 -15.22 -26.78
CA ASP A 6 82.02 -14.63 -27.99
C ASP A 6 80.75 -13.85 -27.63
N ILE A 7 80.90 -12.53 -27.51
CA ILE A 7 79.86 -11.59 -27.05
C ILE A 7 78.61 -11.69 -27.93
N HIS A 8 78.77 -12.07 -29.21
CA HIS A 8 77.66 -12.32 -30.13
C HIS A 8 76.82 -13.56 -29.78
N ASP A 9 77.45 -14.64 -29.32
CA ASP A 9 76.74 -15.87 -28.91
C ASP A 9 76.00 -15.66 -27.58
N VAL A 10 76.58 -14.87 -26.66
CA VAL A 10 75.93 -14.49 -25.41
C VAL A 10 74.74 -13.55 -25.66
N SER A 11 74.89 -12.58 -26.57
CA SER A 11 73.79 -11.66 -26.95
C SER A 11 72.63 -12.41 -27.60
N ALA A 12 72.91 -13.32 -28.54
CA ALA A 12 71.88 -14.10 -29.22
C ALA A 12 71.13 -15.04 -28.25
N LYS A 13 71.84 -15.67 -27.31
CA LYS A 13 71.20 -16.51 -26.27
C LYS A 13 70.33 -15.69 -25.32
N LEU A 14 70.75 -14.47 -24.97
CA LEU A 14 69.97 -13.58 -24.12
C LEU A 14 68.68 -13.12 -24.82
N GLU A 15 68.76 -12.77 -26.10
CA GLU A 15 67.58 -12.37 -26.90
C GLU A 15 66.55 -13.50 -27.01
N VAL A 16 67.00 -14.75 -27.25
CA VAL A 16 66.12 -15.92 -27.30
C VAL A 16 65.46 -16.18 -25.93
N MET A 17 66.23 -16.04 -24.84
CA MET A 17 65.72 -16.25 -23.49
C MET A 17 64.68 -15.19 -23.08
N ILE A 18 64.91 -13.93 -23.47
CA ILE A 18 63.95 -12.83 -23.26
C ILE A 18 62.68 -13.05 -24.09
N MET A 19 62.80 -13.47 -25.36
CA MET A 19 61.64 -13.79 -26.20
C MET A 19 60.81 -14.92 -25.59
N GLN A 20 61.45 -16.01 -25.15
CA GLN A 20 60.75 -17.12 -24.49
C GLN A 20 60.05 -16.70 -23.19
N PHE A 21 60.71 -15.86 -22.39
CA PHE A 21 60.11 -15.30 -21.18
C PHE A 21 58.86 -14.47 -21.49
N MET A 22 58.93 -13.59 -22.50
CA MET A 22 57.81 -12.77 -22.95
C MET A 22 56.64 -13.60 -23.48
N PHE A 23 56.92 -14.64 -24.28
CA PHE A 23 55.89 -15.56 -24.78
C PHE A 23 55.20 -16.32 -23.64
N ASN A 24 55.96 -16.88 -22.69
CA ASN A 24 55.41 -17.59 -21.55
C ASN A 24 54.56 -16.66 -20.67
N TRP A 25 55.02 -15.42 -20.45
CA TRP A 25 54.28 -14.42 -19.69
C TRP A 25 52.97 -14.01 -20.38
N GLN A 26 52.99 -13.80 -21.71
CA GLN A 26 51.78 -13.53 -22.50
C GLN A 26 50.81 -14.70 -22.47
N GLN A 27 51.29 -15.94 -22.53
CA GLN A 27 50.44 -17.14 -22.46
C GLN A 27 49.80 -17.30 -21.07
N LEU A 28 50.53 -16.97 -20.01
CA LEU A 28 50.00 -16.99 -18.64
C LEU A 28 48.92 -15.92 -18.41
N ILE A 29 49.15 -14.70 -18.90
CA ILE A 29 48.15 -13.62 -18.88
C ILE A 29 46.94 -13.99 -19.76
N GLY A 30 47.18 -14.56 -20.94
CA GLY A 30 46.13 -15.00 -21.86
C GLY A 30 45.26 -16.12 -21.28
N ALA A 31 45.86 -17.09 -20.58
CA ALA A 31 45.15 -18.15 -19.88
C ALA A 31 44.35 -17.61 -18.68
N PHE A 32 44.94 -16.69 -17.91
CA PHE A 32 44.25 -16.00 -16.82
C PHE A 32 43.07 -15.18 -17.35
N ALA A 33 43.29 -14.30 -18.32
CA ALA A 33 42.25 -13.50 -18.95
C ALA A 33 41.17 -14.39 -19.61
N GLY A 34 41.57 -15.46 -20.31
CA GLY A 34 40.66 -16.41 -20.93
C GLY A 34 39.73 -17.12 -19.94
N ALA A 35 40.20 -17.38 -18.71
CA ALA A 35 39.38 -17.96 -17.64
C ALA A 35 38.52 -16.92 -16.90
N PHE A 36 39.05 -15.70 -16.69
CA PHE A 36 38.36 -14.66 -15.91
C PHE A 36 37.37 -13.83 -16.72
N ILE A 37 37.60 -13.58 -18.01
CA ILE A 37 36.70 -12.79 -18.86
C ILE A 37 35.29 -13.41 -18.94
N PRO A 38 35.11 -14.72 -19.16
CA PRO A 38 33.79 -15.34 -19.15
C PRO A 38 33.07 -15.21 -17.79
N LEU A 39 33.81 -15.30 -16.69
CA LEU A 39 33.27 -15.12 -15.33
C LEU A 39 32.78 -13.69 -15.13
N PHE A 40 33.58 -12.68 -15.50
CA PHE A 40 33.18 -11.28 -15.44
C PHE A 40 32.00 -10.98 -16.36
N ALA A 41 31.98 -11.52 -17.58
CA ALA A 41 30.87 -11.38 -18.51
C ALA A 41 29.58 -12.00 -17.94
N SER A 42 29.66 -13.20 -17.36
CA SER A 42 28.53 -13.85 -16.69
C SER A 42 28.02 -13.02 -15.52
N LEU A 43 28.92 -12.49 -14.69
CA LEU A 43 28.58 -11.62 -13.56
C LEU A 43 27.87 -10.34 -14.02
N MET A 44 28.38 -9.70 -15.08
CA MET A 44 27.78 -8.49 -15.67
C MET A 44 26.40 -8.77 -16.24
N VAL A 45 26.22 -9.90 -16.95
CA VAL A 45 24.92 -10.33 -17.47
C VAL A 45 23.94 -10.58 -16.32
N TYR A 46 24.38 -11.26 -15.26
CA TYR A 46 23.55 -11.49 -14.07
C TYR A 46 23.11 -10.17 -13.43
N PHE A 47 24.03 -9.23 -13.20
CA PHE A 47 23.70 -7.92 -12.65
C PHE A 47 22.73 -7.13 -13.53
N TYR A 48 22.93 -7.17 -14.85
CA TYR A 48 22.05 -6.49 -15.80
C TYR A 48 20.63 -7.07 -15.76
N ILE A 49 20.48 -8.40 -15.82
CA ILE A 49 19.18 -9.08 -15.74
C ILE A 49 18.50 -8.79 -14.39
N SER A 50 19.25 -8.90 -13.29
CA SER A 50 18.74 -8.63 -11.94
C SER A 50 18.26 -7.19 -11.79
N HIS A 51 19.03 -6.21 -12.30
CA HIS A 51 18.66 -4.80 -12.26
C HIS A 51 17.39 -4.52 -13.07
N LYS A 52 17.28 -5.09 -14.28
CA LYS A 52 16.10 -4.95 -15.14
C LYS A 52 14.86 -5.57 -14.50
N SER A 53 14.99 -6.76 -13.92
CA SER A 53 13.90 -7.44 -13.19
C SER A 53 13.44 -6.61 -11.99
N LYS A 54 14.37 -6.13 -11.16
CA LYS A 54 14.02 -5.27 -10.01
C LYS A 54 13.31 -3.99 -10.43
N LYS A 55 13.76 -3.36 -11.50
CA LYS A 55 13.13 -2.15 -12.04
C LYS A 55 11.69 -2.39 -12.50
N ARG A 56 11.43 -3.55 -13.13
CA ARG A 56 10.09 -3.99 -13.51
C ARG A 56 9.22 -4.26 -12.29
N GLU A 57 9.73 -4.98 -11.29
CA GLU A 57 8.98 -5.26 -10.05
C GLU A 57 8.57 -3.97 -9.32
N LEU A 58 9.46 -2.98 -9.25
CA LEU A 58 9.15 -1.68 -8.66
C LEU A 58 8.09 -0.90 -9.45
N ALA A 59 8.12 -0.99 -10.78
CA ALA A 59 7.11 -0.35 -11.65
C ALA A 59 5.73 -1.00 -11.50
N GLU A 60 5.68 -2.34 -11.50
CA GLU A 60 4.44 -3.09 -11.26
C GLU A 60 3.89 -2.76 -9.86
N LEU A 61 4.75 -2.68 -8.85
CA LEU A 61 4.36 -2.31 -7.49
C LEU A 61 3.79 -0.89 -7.41
N ASP A 62 4.36 0.10 -8.11
CA ASP A 62 3.78 1.45 -8.17
C ASP A 62 2.41 1.44 -8.85
N GLN A 63 2.23 0.65 -9.92
CA GLN A 63 0.93 0.50 -10.58
C GLN A 63 -0.13 -0.11 -9.66
N TYR A 64 0.17 -1.21 -8.96
CA TYR A 64 -0.76 -1.81 -8.01
C TYR A 64 -1.07 -0.87 -6.83
N THR A 65 -0.06 -0.15 -6.33
CA THR A 65 -0.26 0.83 -5.26
C THR A 65 -1.13 1.99 -5.73
N ALA A 66 -0.97 2.45 -6.97
CA ALA A 66 -1.82 3.47 -7.57
C ALA A 66 -3.28 3.03 -7.68
N LEU A 67 -3.52 1.80 -8.15
CA LEU A 67 -4.86 1.22 -8.21
C LEU A 67 -5.49 1.11 -6.82
N ALA A 68 -4.72 0.68 -5.81
CA ALA A 68 -5.19 0.60 -4.43
C ALA A 68 -5.58 1.99 -3.86
N VAL A 69 -4.80 3.03 -4.15
CA VAL A 69 -5.14 4.41 -3.77
C VAL A 69 -6.46 4.84 -4.42
N ASN A 70 -6.63 4.59 -5.71
CA ASN A 70 -7.84 4.99 -6.42
C ASN A 70 -9.08 4.28 -5.90
N ASN A 71 -8.99 2.97 -5.65
CA ASN A 71 -10.12 2.19 -5.12
C ASN A 71 -10.50 2.63 -3.70
N LEU A 72 -9.53 2.94 -2.84
CA LEU A 72 -9.83 3.45 -1.50
C LEU A 72 -10.41 4.86 -1.53
N ALA A 73 -9.94 5.72 -2.43
CA ALA A 73 -10.48 7.06 -2.61
C ALA A 73 -11.92 7.02 -3.15
N GLU A 74 -12.21 6.12 -4.09
CA GLU A 74 -13.58 5.85 -4.56
C GLU A 74 -14.46 5.32 -3.42
N LEU A 75 -14.00 4.32 -2.66
CA LEU A 75 -14.73 3.80 -1.49
C LEU A 75 -15.03 4.91 -0.47
N ARG A 76 -14.03 5.74 -0.14
CA ARG A 76 -14.21 6.88 0.78
C ARG A 76 -15.33 7.79 0.29
N TYR A 77 -15.31 8.13 -1.00
CA TYR A 77 -16.31 9.00 -1.59
C TYR A 77 -17.72 8.36 -1.60
N GLU A 78 -17.84 7.09 -1.97
CA GLU A 78 -19.11 6.38 -1.90
C GLU A 78 -19.67 6.33 -0.48
N MET A 79 -18.81 6.16 0.53
CA MET A 79 -19.19 6.20 1.94
C MET A 79 -19.62 7.60 2.38
N GLU A 80 -18.96 8.66 1.91
CA GLU A 80 -19.37 10.05 2.16
C GLU A 80 -20.75 10.35 1.53
N ILE A 81 -21.03 9.87 0.31
CA ILE A 81 -22.37 9.98 -0.30
C ILE A 81 -23.39 9.19 0.52
N PHE A 82 -23.06 7.97 0.92
CA PHE A 82 -23.94 7.14 1.74
C PHE A 82 -24.30 7.85 3.06
N LEU A 83 -23.32 8.42 3.75
CA LEU A 83 -23.52 9.21 4.97
C LEU A 83 -24.41 10.43 4.76
N LYS A 84 -24.26 11.12 3.62
CA LYS A 84 -25.15 12.24 3.25
C LYS A 84 -26.59 11.77 3.10
N ARG A 85 -26.82 10.67 2.38
CA ARG A 85 -28.15 10.07 2.21
C ARG A 85 -28.77 9.61 3.53
N VAL A 86 -27.97 8.98 4.40
CA VAL A 86 -28.42 8.60 5.76
C VAL A 86 -28.77 9.83 6.58
N SER A 87 -27.99 10.91 6.51
CA SER A 87 -28.28 12.16 7.22
C SER A 87 -29.57 12.83 6.72
N GLU A 88 -29.78 12.87 5.41
CA GLU A 88 -31.03 13.35 4.79
C GLU A 88 -32.22 12.50 5.26
N LEU A 89 -32.07 11.18 5.29
CA LEU A 89 -33.10 10.25 5.79
C LEU A 89 -33.43 10.49 7.26
N ILE A 90 -32.43 10.65 8.13
CA ILE A 90 -32.63 10.98 9.56
C ILE A 90 -33.40 12.28 9.72
N SER A 91 -33.03 13.32 8.95
CA SER A 91 -33.72 14.63 9.02
C SER A 91 -35.18 14.54 8.58
N THR A 92 -35.46 13.76 7.53
CA THR A 92 -36.83 13.51 7.02
C THR A 92 -37.65 12.72 8.04
N LEU A 93 -37.06 11.73 8.69
CA LEU A 93 -37.74 10.97 9.74
C LEU A 93 -38.09 11.86 10.93
N HIS A 94 -37.22 12.78 11.35
CA HIS A 94 -37.55 13.72 12.44
C HIS A 94 -38.79 14.56 12.15
N THR A 95 -39.03 14.96 10.90
CA THR A 95 -40.15 15.83 10.51
C THR A 95 -41.38 15.08 9.97
N ALA A 96 -41.28 13.81 9.60
CA ALA A 96 -42.38 13.05 9.03
C ALA A 96 -43.39 12.54 10.08
N GLU A 97 -44.69 12.69 9.76
CA GLU A 97 -45.83 12.09 10.47
C GLU A 97 -46.02 10.58 10.15
N LYS A 98 -45.47 10.09 9.03
CA LYS A 98 -45.61 8.69 8.57
C LYS A 98 -44.26 8.07 8.21
N TYR A 99 -44.14 6.77 8.45
CA TYR A 99 -42.97 5.96 8.12
C TYR A 99 -42.86 5.69 6.62
N PHE A 100 -41.74 6.06 6.02
CA PHE A 100 -41.35 5.60 4.68
C PHE A 100 -40.02 4.86 4.76
N PHE A 101 -40.01 3.62 4.26
CA PHE A 101 -38.79 2.85 4.07
C PHE A 101 -38.00 3.46 2.91
N GLY A 102 -36.94 4.20 3.23
CA GLY A 102 -35.94 4.59 2.25
C GLY A 102 -34.94 3.45 2.07
N SER A 103 -34.89 2.82 0.90
CA SER A 103 -33.84 1.86 0.57
C SER A 103 -32.54 2.61 0.23
N THR A 104 -31.78 3.00 1.25
CA THR A 104 -30.39 3.43 1.04
C THR A 104 -29.54 2.20 0.78
N ASN A 105 -28.94 2.08 -0.40
CA ASN A 105 -28.02 0.98 -0.69
C ASN A 105 -26.65 1.25 -0.07
N PHE A 106 -26.08 0.26 0.60
CA PHE A 106 -24.69 0.30 1.08
C PHE A 106 -23.72 0.18 -0.11
N PRO A 107 -22.58 0.89 -0.13
CA PRO A 107 -21.59 0.79 -1.21
C PRO A 107 -21.03 -0.63 -1.34
N LYS A 108 -20.83 -1.11 -2.58
CA LYS A 108 -20.22 -2.42 -2.83
C LYS A 108 -18.72 -2.27 -3.00
N HIS A 109 -17.93 -2.88 -2.13
CA HIS A 109 -16.47 -2.88 -2.26
C HIS A 109 -15.94 -4.24 -2.71
N ARG A 110 -14.92 -4.22 -3.57
CA ARG A 110 -14.08 -5.39 -3.87
C ARG A 110 -12.64 -4.92 -4.05
N THR A 111 -11.72 -5.63 -3.43
CA THR A 111 -10.29 -5.37 -3.58
C THR A 111 -9.60 -6.66 -4.04
N SER A 112 -9.04 -6.62 -5.25
CA SER A 112 -8.48 -7.79 -5.94
C SER A 112 -6.94 -7.80 -5.97
N TYR A 113 -6.30 -6.68 -5.62
CA TYR A 113 -4.90 -6.42 -6.01
C TYR A 113 -3.89 -6.51 -4.86
N ILE A 114 -4.38 -6.71 -3.64
CA ILE A 114 -3.58 -6.59 -2.41
C ILE A 114 -2.53 -7.71 -2.29
N GLN A 115 -2.89 -8.93 -2.68
CA GLN A 115 -1.97 -10.06 -2.66
C GLN A 115 -0.79 -9.86 -3.62
N GLU A 116 -1.00 -9.14 -4.72
CA GLU A 116 0.05 -8.85 -5.70
C GLU A 116 1.06 -7.82 -5.18
N ILE A 117 0.64 -6.88 -4.32
CA ILE A 117 1.54 -5.91 -3.67
C ILE A 117 2.51 -6.63 -2.72
N LEU A 118 2.01 -7.59 -1.92
CA LEU A 118 2.82 -8.33 -0.93
C LEU A 118 3.89 -9.23 -1.55
N ARG A 119 3.66 -9.73 -2.78
CA ARG A 119 4.58 -10.69 -3.44
C ARG A 119 5.83 -10.03 -4.00
N LYS A 120 5.87 -8.71 -4.14
CA LYS A 120 6.98 -7.99 -4.81
C LYS A 120 8.16 -7.73 -3.87
N LYS A 121 9.39 -7.95 -4.37
CA LYS A 121 10.61 -7.68 -3.61
C LYS A 121 11.06 -6.24 -3.82
N THR A 122 11.07 -5.45 -2.75
CA THR A 122 11.43 -4.02 -2.83
C THR A 122 12.92 -3.77 -2.64
N GLY A 123 13.59 -4.61 -1.85
CA GLY A 123 15.00 -4.41 -1.45
C GLY A 123 15.22 -3.16 -0.59
N SER A 124 14.15 -2.64 0.01
CA SER A 124 14.12 -1.49 0.94
C SER A 124 13.42 -1.95 2.22
N LEU A 125 14.04 -1.69 3.37
CA LEU A 125 13.48 -2.08 4.66
C LEU A 125 12.26 -1.23 5.00
N PHE A 126 12.31 0.06 4.65
CA PHE A 126 11.19 0.98 4.76
C PHE A 126 9.99 0.48 3.95
N LEU A 127 10.18 0.21 2.65
CA LEU A 127 9.09 -0.23 1.78
C LEU A 127 8.53 -1.57 2.24
N ALA A 128 9.37 -2.52 2.63
CA ALA A 128 8.90 -3.81 3.15
C ALA A 128 8.00 -3.64 4.39
N ASN A 129 8.47 -2.89 5.40
CA ASN A 129 7.68 -2.64 6.61
C ASN A 129 6.37 -1.90 6.31
N LYS A 130 6.42 -0.86 5.46
CA LYS A 130 5.23 -0.08 5.11
C LYS A 130 4.23 -0.86 4.27
N ILE A 131 4.67 -1.71 3.35
CA ILE A 131 3.78 -2.57 2.58
C ILE A 131 3.09 -3.56 3.52
N THR A 132 3.81 -4.18 4.46
CA THR A 132 3.21 -5.10 5.44
C THR A 132 2.22 -4.39 6.36
N SER A 133 2.54 -3.20 6.89
CA SER A 133 1.58 -2.48 7.74
C SER A 133 0.35 -2.02 6.97
N THR A 134 0.53 -1.54 5.74
CA THR A 134 -0.57 -1.09 4.88
C THR A 134 -1.45 -2.26 4.47
N TYR A 135 -0.87 -3.45 4.27
CA TYR A 135 -1.63 -4.67 4.00
C TYR A 135 -2.61 -4.99 5.12
N SER A 136 -2.14 -5.01 6.37
CA SER A 136 -3.01 -5.25 7.52
C SER A 136 -4.14 -4.23 7.59
N MET A 137 -3.83 -2.93 7.39
CA MET A 137 -4.85 -1.87 7.36
C MET A 137 -5.88 -2.07 6.25
N LEU A 138 -5.45 -2.46 5.04
CA LEU A 138 -6.36 -2.73 3.94
C LEU A 138 -7.28 -3.90 4.25
N HIS A 139 -6.73 -4.99 4.80
CA HIS A 139 -7.51 -6.14 5.19
C HIS A 139 -8.55 -5.79 6.27
N ASP A 140 -8.14 -5.01 7.29
CA ASP A 140 -9.04 -4.54 8.34
C ASP A 140 -10.16 -3.67 7.77
N ILE A 141 -9.87 -2.81 6.77
CA ILE A 141 -10.88 -2.02 6.07
C ILE A 141 -11.85 -2.91 5.31
N GLU A 142 -11.37 -3.90 4.57
CA GLU A 142 -12.21 -4.86 3.83
C GLU A 142 -13.20 -5.56 4.75
N THR A 143 -12.68 -6.19 5.81
CA THR A 143 -13.50 -6.91 6.78
C THR A 143 -14.47 -5.96 7.47
N SER A 144 -14.03 -4.75 7.83
CA SER A 144 -14.92 -3.75 8.41
C SER A 144 -16.05 -3.37 7.46
N VAL A 145 -15.78 -3.17 6.16
CA VAL A 145 -16.80 -2.82 5.16
C VAL A 145 -17.82 -3.95 5.02
N GLU A 146 -17.38 -5.20 4.99
CA GLU A 146 -18.26 -6.38 4.95
C GLU A 146 -19.12 -6.48 6.21
N ASP A 147 -18.53 -6.33 7.40
CA ASP A 147 -19.24 -6.34 8.68
C ASP A 147 -20.28 -5.21 8.74
N PHE A 148 -19.93 -4.00 8.29
CA PHE A 148 -20.85 -2.87 8.26
C PHE A 148 -21.99 -3.08 7.27
N GLN A 149 -21.71 -3.69 6.12
CA GLN A 149 -22.74 -4.07 5.17
C GLN A 149 -23.72 -5.07 5.80
N GLU A 150 -23.21 -6.12 6.46
CA GLU A 150 -24.04 -7.11 7.14
C GLU A 150 -24.88 -6.48 8.27
N HIS A 151 -24.28 -5.58 9.06
CA HIS A 151 -24.99 -4.82 10.09
C HIS A 151 -26.08 -3.91 9.50
N PHE A 152 -25.80 -3.26 8.37
CA PHE A 152 -26.76 -2.43 7.64
C PHE A 152 -27.94 -3.28 7.12
N ASP A 153 -27.65 -4.42 6.50
CA ASP A 153 -28.66 -5.34 5.96
C ASP A 153 -29.53 -5.93 7.07
N ARG A 154 -28.92 -6.38 8.18
CA ARG A 154 -29.64 -6.85 9.37
C ARG A 154 -30.52 -5.77 10.00
N THR A 155 -30.03 -4.54 10.06
CA THR A 155 -30.81 -3.40 10.58
C THR A 155 -32.00 -3.13 9.67
N THR A 156 -31.79 -3.09 8.36
CA THR A 156 -32.85 -2.90 7.37
C THR A 156 -33.89 -4.01 7.44
N GLN A 157 -33.46 -5.26 7.54
CA GLN A 157 -34.34 -6.42 7.70
C GLN A 157 -35.13 -6.37 9.02
N ARG A 158 -34.48 -6.09 10.15
CA ARG A 158 -35.15 -6.00 11.46
C ARG A 158 -36.18 -4.88 11.47
N ASN A 159 -35.90 -3.75 10.82
CA ASN A 159 -36.88 -2.70 10.67
C ASN A 159 -38.06 -3.17 9.81
N HIS A 160 -37.80 -3.85 8.68
CA HIS A 160 -38.85 -4.45 7.87
C HIS A 160 -39.73 -5.40 8.70
N GLU A 161 -39.14 -6.26 9.53
CA GLU A 161 -39.86 -7.17 10.41
C GLU A 161 -40.69 -6.43 11.46
N VAL A 162 -40.14 -5.41 12.11
CA VAL A 162 -40.85 -4.60 13.11
C VAL A 162 -42.06 -3.88 12.49
N VAL A 163 -41.91 -3.33 11.28
CA VAL A 163 -42.99 -2.56 10.62
C VAL A 163 -44.02 -3.46 9.94
N PHE A 164 -43.62 -4.54 9.27
CA PHE A 164 -44.55 -5.43 8.57
C PHE A 164 -45.21 -6.46 9.49
N LEU A 165 -44.49 -7.01 10.46
CA LEU A 165 -44.99 -8.12 11.27
C LEU A 165 -45.66 -7.67 12.56
N SER A 166 -45.64 -6.36 12.89
CA SER A 166 -46.18 -5.84 14.16
C SER A 166 -45.74 -6.70 15.35
N VAL A 167 -44.48 -7.17 15.34
CA VAL A 167 -44.02 -8.23 16.25
C VAL A 167 -44.34 -7.79 17.68
N PRO A 168 -45.27 -8.45 18.37
CA PRO A 168 -45.67 -8.00 19.66
C PRO A 168 -44.50 -8.17 20.62
N LYS A 169 -44.14 -7.09 21.31
CA LYS A 169 -43.20 -7.14 22.43
C LYS A 169 -43.83 -8.08 23.45
N VAL A 170 -43.18 -9.22 23.71
CA VAL A 170 -43.62 -10.12 24.78
C VAL A 170 -43.01 -9.60 26.07
N ARG A 171 -43.83 -8.93 26.88
CA ARG A 171 -43.43 -8.48 28.22
C ARG A 171 -44.05 -9.43 29.23
N ARG A 172 -43.22 -10.04 30.08
CA ARG A 172 -43.72 -10.79 31.24
C ARG A 172 -44.08 -9.80 32.33
N VAL A 173 -45.37 -9.68 32.60
CA VAL A 173 -45.90 -8.99 33.77
C VAL A 173 -46.61 -10.06 34.60
N GLU A 174 -46.18 -10.24 35.85
CA GLU A 174 -46.79 -11.20 36.79
C GLU A 174 -46.90 -12.66 36.27
N GLY A 175 -45.96 -13.10 35.44
CA GLY A 175 -45.94 -14.48 34.92
C GLY A 175 -46.83 -14.73 33.70
N VAL A 176 -47.50 -13.71 33.16
CA VAL A 176 -48.27 -13.78 31.92
C VAL A 176 -47.51 -13.05 30.80
N ASP A 177 -47.38 -13.70 29.64
CA ASP A 177 -46.78 -13.13 28.44
C ASP A 177 -47.79 -12.15 27.81
N VAL A 178 -47.61 -10.84 28.05
CA VAL A 178 -48.44 -9.79 27.43
C VAL A 178 -47.83 -9.44 26.09
N ARG A 179 -48.61 -9.55 25.02
CA ARG A 179 -48.23 -9.18 23.65
C ARG A 179 -48.66 -7.73 23.38
N GLU A 180 -47.73 -6.79 23.47
CA GLU A 180 -47.96 -5.38 23.12
C GLU A 180 -47.51 -5.12 21.68
N SER A 181 -48.39 -4.59 20.83
CA SER A 181 -48.02 -4.10 19.51
C SER A 181 -47.15 -2.85 19.65
N VAL A 182 -45.96 -2.84 19.04
CA VAL A 182 -45.04 -1.68 19.02
C VAL A 182 -45.77 -0.49 18.39
N THR A 183 -45.81 0.66 19.09
CA THR A 183 -46.47 1.86 18.55
C THR A 183 -45.67 2.46 17.40
N PRO A 184 -46.30 3.20 16.46
CA PRO A 184 -45.60 3.88 15.39
C PRO A 184 -44.46 4.80 15.87
N GLU A 185 -44.62 5.46 17.03
CA GLU A 185 -43.56 6.29 17.63
C GLU A 185 -42.37 5.49 18.17
N GLU A 186 -42.58 4.26 18.64
CA GLU A 186 -41.48 3.37 19.05
C GLU A 186 -40.75 2.81 17.83
N GLN A 187 -41.45 2.50 16.73
CA GLN A 187 -40.84 2.02 15.48
C GLN A 187 -39.95 3.08 14.82
N LYS A 188 -40.50 4.29 14.63
CA LYS A 188 -39.94 5.48 15.26
C LYS A 188 -38.46 5.58 15.61
N GLU A 189 -38.34 5.68 16.92
CA GLU A 189 -37.11 5.76 17.68
C GLU A 189 -36.15 4.60 17.40
N ILE A 190 -36.65 3.37 17.22
CA ILE A 190 -35.79 2.19 16.93
C ILE A 190 -35.06 2.37 15.60
N TYR A 191 -35.77 2.76 14.54
CA TYR A 191 -35.15 2.96 13.23
C TYR A 191 -34.15 4.11 13.25
N LEU A 192 -34.52 5.21 13.90
CA LEU A 192 -33.67 6.39 14.00
C LEU A 192 -32.39 6.11 14.77
N THR A 193 -32.50 5.37 15.89
CA THR A 193 -31.35 4.93 16.69
C THR A 193 -30.42 4.04 15.85
N GLY A 194 -30.97 3.13 15.05
CA GLY A 194 -30.19 2.31 14.12
C GLY A 194 -29.44 3.12 13.08
N LEU A 195 -30.11 4.07 12.41
CA LEU A 195 -29.49 4.94 11.40
C LEU A 195 -28.41 5.85 11.99
N VAL A 196 -28.64 6.42 13.18
CA VAL A 196 -27.64 7.23 13.89
C VAL A 196 -26.44 6.38 14.29
N GLY A 197 -26.66 5.14 14.74
CA GLY A 197 -25.58 4.19 15.05
C GLY A 197 -24.71 3.89 13.84
N ILE A 198 -25.32 3.59 12.70
CA ILE A 198 -24.63 3.33 11.43
C ILE A 198 -23.84 4.56 10.97
N LYS A 199 -24.46 5.75 11.02
CA LYS A 199 -23.81 7.02 10.70
C LYS A 199 -22.54 7.21 11.52
N ASN A 200 -22.63 7.09 12.85
CA ASN A 200 -21.51 7.29 13.76
C ASN A 200 -20.38 6.28 13.51
N MET A 201 -20.73 5.02 13.25
CA MET A 201 -19.75 3.97 12.94
C MET A 201 -18.97 4.26 11.65
N VAL A 202 -19.67 4.64 10.58
CA VAL A 202 -19.02 4.95 9.28
C VAL A 202 -18.18 6.24 9.39
N GLU A 203 -18.68 7.29 10.05
CA GLU A 203 -17.96 8.56 10.24
C GLU A 203 -16.69 8.41 11.09
N GLN A 204 -16.78 7.73 12.24
CA GLN A 204 -15.68 7.72 13.21
C GLN A 204 -14.65 6.62 12.96
N ALA A 205 -15.09 5.44 12.52
CA ALA A 205 -14.20 4.30 12.35
C ALA A 205 -13.74 4.16 10.89
N MET A 206 -14.69 4.16 9.93
CA MET A 206 -14.36 3.76 8.57
C MET A 206 -13.62 4.86 7.79
N LEU A 207 -14.16 6.09 7.72
CA LEU A 207 -13.54 7.17 6.93
C LEU A 207 -12.13 7.52 7.42
N LYS A 208 -11.92 7.54 8.74
CA LYS A 208 -10.62 7.81 9.34
C LYS A 208 -9.59 6.73 8.99
N ASN A 209 -9.98 5.46 9.04
CA ASN A 209 -9.11 4.34 8.70
C ASN A 209 -8.77 4.34 7.22
N ILE A 210 -9.74 4.61 6.34
CA ILE A 210 -9.52 4.74 4.90
C ILE A 210 -8.50 5.85 4.60
N SER A 211 -8.67 7.05 5.16
CA SER A 211 -7.72 8.16 4.96
C SER A 211 -6.30 7.82 5.46
N THR A 212 -6.19 7.14 6.59
CA THR A 212 -4.89 6.69 7.12
C THR A 212 -4.22 5.68 6.18
N CYS A 213 -5.02 4.78 5.60
CA CYS A 213 -4.52 3.80 4.65
C CYS A 213 -4.09 4.44 3.32
N ILE A 214 -4.86 5.40 2.79
CA ILE A 214 -4.48 6.19 1.61
C ILE A 214 -3.16 6.92 1.85
N PHE A 215 -3.00 7.57 3.00
CA PHE A 215 -1.74 8.23 3.39
C PHE A 215 -0.56 7.24 3.36
N SER A 216 -0.76 6.04 3.91
CA SER A 216 0.27 5.00 3.92
C SER A 216 0.62 4.52 2.50
N LEU A 217 -0.35 4.32 1.62
CA LEU A 217 -0.11 3.96 0.21
C LEU A 217 0.60 5.08 -0.56
N LEU A 218 0.24 6.34 -0.36
CA LEU A 218 0.94 7.48 -0.97
C LEU A 218 2.40 7.55 -0.52
N SER A 219 2.67 7.28 0.76
CA SER A 219 4.05 7.21 1.27
C SER A 219 4.87 6.13 0.54
N ILE A 220 4.27 4.96 0.28
CA ILE A 220 4.89 3.88 -0.49
C ILE A 220 5.20 4.36 -1.91
N ARG A 221 4.24 5.00 -2.60
CA ARG A 221 4.43 5.49 -3.98
C ARG A 221 5.54 6.53 -4.09
N ILE A 222 5.56 7.52 -3.19
CA ILE A 222 6.59 8.56 -3.20
C ILE A 222 7.97 7.93 -3.02
N VAL A 223 8.11 7.00 -2.07
CA VAL A 223 9.37 6.31 -1.85
C VAL A 223 9.73 5.41 -3.03
N LEU A 224 8.78 4.72 -3.67
CA LEU A 224 9.03 3.95 -4.89
C LEU A 224 9.56 4.83 -6.02
N ARG A 225 8.95 6.00 -6.27
CA ARG A 225 9.43 6.97 -7.28
C ARG A 225 10.84 7.45 -6.98
N ARG A 226 11.15 7.74 -5.71
CA ARG A 226 12.49 8.18 -5.29
C ARG A 226 13.51 7.04 -5.36
N TYR A 227 13.12 5.81 -5.04
CA TYR A 227 13.95 4.61 -5.16
C TYR A 227 14.23 4.26 -6.62
N TYR A 228 13.26 4.47 -7.52
CA TYR A 228 13.46 4.30 -8.97
C TYR A 228 14.48 5.29 -9.53
N LYS A 229 14.45 6.56 -9.07
CA LYS A 229 15.39 7.60 -9.52
C LYS A 229 16.78 7.47 -8.89
N ASN A 230 16.83 7.21 -7.58
CA ASN A 230 18.05 7.36 -6.77
C ASN A 230 18.55 6.03 -6.18
N GLY A 231 17.86 4.92 -6.39
CA GLY A 231 18.28 3.55 -6.09
C GLY A 231 19.08 3.38 -4.78
N LEU A 232 20.33 2.93 -4.94
CA LEU A 232 21.25 2.65 -3.84
C LEU A 232 21.61 3.91 -3.03
N TYR A 233 21.69 5.08 -3.66
CA TYR A 233 21.97 6.34 -2.96
C TYR A 233 20.84 6.70 -1.99
N TRP A 234 19.58 6.53 -2.40
CA TRP A 234 18.43 6.74 -1.53
C TRP A 234 18.49 5.82 -0.30
N ARG A 235 18.73 4.52 -0.54
CA ARG A 235 18.87 3.52 0.53
C ARG A 235 20.02 3.88 1.48
N TRP A 236 21.18 4.25 0.94
CA TRP A 236 22.35 4.60 1.75
C TRP A 236 22.10 5.86 2.60
N LYS A 237 21.52 6.90 2.00
CA LYS A 237 21.31 8.20 2.65
C LYS A 237 20.21 8.16 3.72
N TYR A 238 19.09 7.51 3.44
CA TYR A 238 17.89 7.63 4.28
C TYR A 238 17.58 6.37 5.10
N GLU A 239 17.75 5.18 4.53
CA GLU A 239 17.56 3.93 5.29
C GLU A 239 18.77 3.59 6.16
N SER A 240 19.90 4.27 5.92
CA SER A 240 21.22 4.03 6.49
C SER A 240 21.63 2.55 6.38
N VAL A 241 22.73 2.28 5.68
CA VAL A 241 23.41 0.99 5.79
C VAL A 241 24.79 1.26 6.36
N SER A 242 24.88 2.09 7.41
CA SER A 242 26.03 1.95 8.29
C SER A 242 25.81 0.61 8.99
N PHE A 243 26.62 -0.38 8.62
CA PHE A 243 26.71 -1.68 9.29
C PHE A 243 27.00 -1.41 10.78
N LYS A 244 25.96 -1.19 11.57
CA LYS A 244 26.06 -1.25 13.03
C LYS A 244 25.90 -2.71 13.37
N TYR A 245 26.93 -3.29 13.98
CA TYR A 245 26.76 -4.52 14.73
C TYR A 245 25.74 -4.22 15.83
N PHE A 246 24.52 -4.73 15.67
CA PHE A 246 23.52 -4.68 16.73
C PHE A 246 23.92 -5.71 17.77
N ARG A 247 24.17 -5.27 19.01
CA ARG A 247 24.56 -6.18 20.10
C ARG A 247 23.38 -7.01 20.57
N ASN A 248 22.15 -6.56 20.32
CA ASN A 248 20.92 -7.24 20.71
C ASN A 248 19.74 -6.91 19.76
N ASN A 249 18.65 -7.67 19.88
CA ASN A 249 17.43 -7.49 19.10
C ASN A 249 16.70 -6.16 19.38
N THR A 250 16.95 -5.53 20.54
CA THR A 250 16.34 -4.24 20.91
C THR A 250 16.92 -3.11 20.07
N GLU A 251 18.24 -3.04 19.93
CA GLU A 251 18.92 -2.06 19.08
C GLU A 251 18.53 -2.20 17.60
N LEU A 252 18.32 -3.43 17.11
CA LEU A 252 17.83 -3.67 15.76
C LEU A 252 16.40 -3.14 15.57
N LYS A 253 15.52 -3.33 16.57
CA LYS A 253 14.15 -2.82 16.53
C LYS A 253 14.15 -1.29 16.57
N GLU A 254 14.89 -0.69 17.49
CA GLU A 254 14.99 0.76 17.64
C GLU A 254 15.48 1.42 16.35
N TYR A 255 16.52 0.85 15.72
CA TYR A 255 17.01 1.29 14.42
C TYR A 255 15.99 1.20 13.29
N LYS A 256 15.19 0.12 13.26
CA LYS A 256 14.07 -0.01 12.31
C LYS A 256 13.07 1.12 12.48
N TYR A 257 12.75 1.52 13.72
CA TYR A 257 11.85 2.65 13.97
C TYR A 257 12.48 4.00 13.56
N THR A 258 13.74 4.26 13.92
CA THR A 258 14.39 5.54 13.58
C THR A 258 14.56 5.77 12.08
N SER A 259 14.79 4.70 11.31
CA SER A 259 14.89 4.79 9.84
C SER A 259 13.54 5.09 9.18
N VAL A 260 12.43 4.56 9.74
CA VAL A 260 11.08 4.85 9.27
C VAL A 260 10.74 6.32 9.49
N ASP A 261 10.97 6.84 10.70
CA ASP A 261 10.66 8.23 11.03
C ASP A 261 11.48 9.23 10.20
N ARG A 262 12.76 8.90 9.94
CA ARG A 262 13.62 9.72 9.07
C ARG A 262 13.11 9.77 7.64
N VAL A 263 12.69 8.64 7.08
CA VAL A 263 12.13 8.62 5.72
C VAL A 263 10.81 9.38 5.68
N MET A 264 9.94 9.18 6.67
CA MET A 264 8.65 9.89 6.78
C MET A 264 8.82 11.41 6.83
N GLY A 265 9.70 11.94 7.67
CA GLY A 265 9.94 13.38 7.77
C GLY A 265 10.48 14.02 6.48
N VAL A 266 11.04 13.24 5.55
CA VAL A 266 11.54 13.73 4.25
C VAL A 266 10.45 13.77 3.18
N ILE A 267 9.39 12.97 3.33
CA ILE A 267 8.33 12.79 2.33
C ILE A 267 6.98 13.37 2.79
N GLU A 268 6.85 13.78 4.04
CA GLU A 268 5.58 14.21 4.64
C GLU A 268 4.89 15.32 3.85
N GLU A 269 5.63 16.37 3.48
CA GLU A 269 5.10 17.48 2.67
C GLU A 269 4.61 17.01 1.28
N GLU A 270 5.34 16.08 0.65
CA GLU A 270 4.92 15.49 -0.63
C GLU A 270 3.66 14.64 -0.46
N ILE A 271 3.53 13.89 0.64
CA ILE A 271 2.33 13.11 0.92
C ILE A 271 1.13 14.05 1.12
N SER A 272 1.29 15.12 1.91
CA SER A 272 0.23 16.10 2.15
C SER A 272 -0.24 16.75 0.84
N LYS A 273 0.71 17.08 -0.05
CA LYS A 273 0.38 17.63 -1.37
C LYS A 273 -0.34 16.62 -2.27
N ASP A 274 0.15 15.39 -2.34
CA ASP A 274 -0.51 14.33 -3.15
C ASP A 274 -1.90 13.99 -2.59
N MET A 275 -2.10 14.06 -1.27
CA MET A 275 -3.41 13.90 -0.63
C MET A 275 -4.38 15.02 -1.01
N GLN A 276 -3.95 16.29 -0.93
CA GLN A 276 -4.77 17.43 -1.35
C GLN A 276 -5.17 17.35 -2.83
N ASN A 277 -4.22 17.00 -3.70
CA ASN A 277 -4.50 16.81 -5.12
C ASN A 277 -5.49 15.68 -5.37
N LEU A 278 -5.38 14.58 -4.63
CA LEU A 278 -6.32 13.47 -4.70
C LEU A 278 -7.73 13.93 -4.33
N GLU A 279 -7.88 14.60 -3.19
CA GLU A 279 -9.18 15.11 -2.74
C GLU A 279 -9.79 16.10 -3.74
N GLU A 280 -8.98 17.00 -4.31
CA GLU A 280 -9.43 17.95 -5.33
C GLU A 280 -9.91 17.27 -6.62
N ASN A 281 -9.17 16.25 -7.10
CA ASN A 281 -9.53 15.50 -8.30
C ASN A 281 -10.83 14.73 -8.13
N TYR A 282 -11.01 14.04 -7.00
CA TYR A 282 -12.26 13.35 -6.70
C TYR A 282 -13.42 14.34 -6.52
N ARG A 283 -13.18 15.49 -5.90
CA ARG A 283 -14.19 16.55 -5.80
C ARG A 283 -14.67 17.02 -7.18
N LYS A 284 -13.75 17.27 -8.12
CA LYS A 284 -14.08 17.70 -9.48
C LYS A 284 -14.84 16.63 -10.27
N GLN A 285 -14.38 15.39 -10.19
CA GLN A 285 -14.94 14.28 -10.97
C GLN A 285 -16.39 13.94 -10.58
N PHE A 286 -16.75 14.12 -9.31
CA PHE A 286 -18.03 13.62 -8.79
C PHE A 286 -18.99 14.70 -8.25
N ILE A 287 -18.53 15.91 -7.96
CA ILE A 287 -19.41 17.03 -7.53
C ILE A 287 -19.74 17.98 -8.69
N ASP A 288 -18.82 18.15 -9.66
CA ASP A 288 -18.96 19.15 -10.73
C ASP A 288 -18.56 18.57 -12.11
N PRO A 289 -19.28 17.54 -12.61
CA PRO A 289 -18.89 16.77 -13.79
C PRO A 289 -18.78 17.62 -15.07
N ASP A 290 -19.43 18.79 -15.11
CA ASP A 290 -19.41 19.72 -16.25
C ASP A 290 -18.06 20.42 -16.44
N THR A 291 -17.19 20.48 -15.42
CA THR A 291 -15.83 21.03 -15.58
C THR A 291 -14.87 20.06 -16.28
N THR A 292 -15.15 18.75 -16.26
CA THR A 292 -14.28 17.73 -16.87
C THR A 292 -14.44 17.66 -18.39
N LYS A 293 -15.59 18.10 -18.92
CA LYS A 293 -15.87 18.16 -20.37
C LYS A 293 -15.35 19.42 -21.06
N ALA A 294 -14.92 20.43 -20.30
CA ALA A 294 -14.41 21.68 -20.88
C ALA A 294 -12.91 21.61 -21.25
N ASN A 295 -12.19 20.56 -20.82
CA ASN A 295 -10.74 20.40 -21.03
C ASN A 295 -10.36 19.09 -21.75
N SER A 296 -11.31 18.36 -22.32
CA SER A 296 -11.09 17.16 -23.16
C SER A 296 -11.27 17.47 -24.64
#